data_AF-A0A4Y2HU42-F1
#
_entry.id   AF-A0A4Y2HU42-F1
#
_cell.length_a   1.000
_cell.length_b   1.000
_cell.length_c   1.000
_cell.angle_alpha   90.00
_cell.angle_beta   90.00
_cell.angle_gamma   90.00
#
_symmetry.space_group_name_H-M   'P 1'
#
loop_
_entity.id
_entity.type
_entity.pdbx_description
1 polymer ?
#
loop_
_entity_poly.entity_id
_entity_poly.type
_entity_poly.pdbx_seq_one_letter_code
_entity_poly.pdbx_strand_id
1 'polypeptide(L)'
;MTKSCAYECTAEILTDGGVKLSKYKSSKSGMTICIAEADGPLVGGYLCVATEAHDDDGLPHTLEHLVFMGSEKYPYKGVLDLVANRCLAQGTNAWTDTDHTCYTMSTAGDEGFLKLLPIYIDHLLYPVLTGSAFVTEVHSINGEGEDAGVVYSEMQTRENSGESLCHLSMLRSMYPGHCGYKSETGGLMKNLRESTTNEKVRAYHKEFYRPENLCVIIVGQINAEKVFEALEPVEERIANDSERTPFVRPWQTPVPPLPESVTLEVNYPSDEDEHGLVIAAWRGPLANDYSQLISIQILMDYLTDTSVSPLNRELVETEDPLCNQMDYTVIENFESCIYLHLSNVPVKKLQEVKEKLFDVLKNIADGNEELDMERMRTVIRKKKLYILSNMENNPRSIS
;
A
#
# COMPACT_ATOMS: atom_id res chain seq x y z
N MET A 1 11.07 39.29 17.15
CA MET A 1 11.75 37.99 17.19
C MET A 1 11.29 37.24 15.96
N THR A 2 12.18 37.00 15.01
CA THR A 2 11.92 36.15 13.84
C THR A 2 11.60 34.76 14.37
N LYS A 3 10.37 34.27 14.17
CA LYS A 3 10.01 32.88 14.48
C LYS A 3 10.93 32.00 13.63
N SER A 4 11.78 31.20 14.28
CA SER A 4 12.57 30.17 13.61
C SER A 4 11.59 29.18 13.00
N CYS A 5 11.64 28.99 11.67
CA CYS A 5 10.87 27.95 11.01
C CYS A 5 11.27 26.59 11.61
N ALA A 6 10.30 25.78 12.04
CA ALA A 6 10.56 24.49 12.68
C ALA A 6 11.06 23.43 11.69
N TYR A 7 10.86 23.66 10.38
CA TYR A 7 11.15 22.72 9.32
C TYR A 7 12.46 23.05 8.62
N GLU A 8 13.36 22.07 8.56
CA GLU A 8 14.62 22.17 7.82
C GLU A 8 14.49 21.43 6.50
N CYS A 9 14.90 22.07 5.41
CA CYS A 9 14.98 21.40 4.11
C CYS A 9 16.13 20.37 4.13
N THR A 10 15.81 19.12 3.82
CA THR A 10 16.75 17.99 3.87
C THR A 10 17.12 17.46 2.48
N ALA A 11 16.27 17.69 1.47
CA ALA A 11 16.54 17.35 0.09
C ALA A 11 15.66 18.19 -0.86
N GLU A 12 16.18 18.51 -2.04
CA GLU A 12 15.42 19.06 -3.17
C GLU A 12 15.83 18.34 -4.44
N ILE A 13 14.87 17.97 -5.28
CA ILE A 13 15.08 17.29 -6.55
C ILE A 13 14.14 17.92 -7.59
N LEU A 14 14.64 18.14 -8.80
CA LEU A 14 13.81 18.45 -9.96
C LEU A 14 13.63 17.17 -10.76
N THR A 15 12.39 16.72 -10.93
CA THR A 15 12.11 15.50 -11.71
C THR A 15 12.29 15.76 -13.21
N ASP A 16 12.47 14.69 -14.00
CA ASP A 16 12.52 14.77 -15.47
C ASP A 16 11.24 15.37 -16.07
N GLY A 17 10.12 15.31 -15.35
CA GLY A 17 8.85 15.95 -15.71
C GLY A 17 8.74 17.43 -15.32
N GLY A 18 9.81 18.03 -14.76
CA GLY A 18 9.83 19.44 -14.36
C GLY A 18 9.14 19.74 -13.01
N VAL A 19 8.71 18.71 -12.28
CA VAL A 19 8.10 18.86 -10.95
C VAL A 19 9.21 19.03 -9.91
N LYS A 20 9.19 20.14 -9.18
CA LYS A 20 10.11 20.35 -8.06
C LYS A 20 9.60 19.58 -6.84
N LEU A 21 10.41 18.67 -6.32
CA LEU A 21 10.16 17.95 -5.08
C LEU A 21 11.08 18.47 -3.97
N SER A 22 10.51 18.86 -2.85
CA SER A 22 11.25 19.36 -1.68
C SER A 22 10.86 18.54 -0.45
N LYS A 23 11.85 18.09 0.32
CA LYS A 23 11.66 17.31 1.55
C LYS A 23 12.13 18.10 2.76
N TYR A 24 11.26 18.24 3.74
CA TYR A 24 11.50 18.95 4.98
C TYR A 24 11.33 18.04 6.18
N LYS A 25 12.05 18.32 7.26
CA LYS A 25 11.93 17.61 8.53
C LYS A 25 11.78 18.60 9.68
N SER A 26 10.78 18.39 10.53
CA SER A 26 10.60 19.20 11.74
C SER A 26 11.70 18.90 12.75
N SER A 27 12.37 19.93 13.24
CA SER A 27 13.31 19.85 14.36
C SER A 27 12.61 19.67 15.72
N LYS A 28 11.31 20.01 15.82
CA LYS A 28 10.50 19.88 17.03
C LYS A 28 9.89 18.47 17.13
N SER A 29 9.13 18.06 16.11
CA SER A 29 8.36 16.81 16.11
C SER A 29 9.06 15.65 15.41
N GLY A 30 10.03 15.91 14.52
CA GLY A 30 10.60 14.88 13.65
C GLY A 30 9.73 14.53 12.45
N MET A 31 8.52 15.10 12.33
CA MET A 31 7.59 14.89 11.22
C MET A 31 8.21 15.30 9.88
N THR A 32 7.97 14.50 8.85
CA THR A 32 8.49 14.73 7.50
C THR A 32 7.40 15.33 6.62
N ILE A 33 7.73 16.39 5.88
CA ILE A 33 6.85 17.01 4.88
C ILE A 33 7.55 16.93 3.53
N CYS A 34 6.91 16.34 2.53
CA CYS A 34 7.34 16.32 1.14
C CYS A 34 6.39 17.18 0.32
N ILE A 35 6.89 18.09 -0.51
CA ILE A 35 6.07 18.95 -1.37
C ILE A 35 6.53 18.76 -2.81
N ALA A 36 5.62 18.29 -3.67
CA ALA A 36 5.77 18.22 -5.11
C ALA A 36 4.97 19.37 -5.76
N GLU A 37 5.69 20.32 -6.34
CA GLU A 37 5.11 21.49 -7.00
C GLU A 37 4.57 21.10 -8.38
N ALA A 38 3.27 20.78 -8.43
CA ALA A 38 2.56 20.42 -9.64
C ALA A 38 1.52 21.49 -10.00
N ASP A 39 1.43 21.82 -11.29
CA ASP A 39 0.44 22.78 -11.78
C ASP A 39 -0.98 22.20 -11.73
N GLY A 40 -1.94 23.05 -11.39
CA GLY A 40 -3.35 22.71 -11.40
C GLY A 40 -4.14 23.31 -10.22
N PRO A 41 -5.48 23.22 -10.27
CA PRO A 41 -6.35 23.84 -9.28
C PRO A 41 -6.51 23.01 -7.99
N LEU A 42 -5.94 21.81 -7.94
CA LEU A 42 -6.12 20.86 -6.84
C LEU A 42 -4.82 20.69 -6.06
N VAL A 43 -4.94 20.61 -4.74
CA VAL A 43 -3.86 20.25 -3.82
C VAL A 43 -4.22 18.92 -3.17
N GLY A 44 -3.41 17.90 -3.44
CA GLY A 44 -3.51 16.56 -2.85
C GLY A 44 -2.58 16.40 -1.67
N GLY A 45 -3.01 15.63 -0.67
CA GLY A 45 -2.24 15.31 0.52
C GLY A 45 -2.33 13.81 0.82
N TYR A 46 -1.18 13.22 1.15
CA TYR A 46 -0.99 11.82 1.50
C TYR A 46 -0.25 11.76 2.83
N LEU A 47 -0.93 11.34 3.89
CA LEU A 47 -0.39 11.27 5.24
C LEU A 47 -0.08 9.80 5.51
N CYS A 48 1.17 9.43 5.33
CA CYS A 48 1.62 8.04 5.39
C CYS A 48 2.29 7.76 6.73
N VAL A 49 1.84 6.69 7.40
CA VAL A 49 2.46 6.16 8.62
C VAL A 49 2.99 4.77 8.28
N ALA A 50 4.28 4.54 8.48
CA ALA A 50 4.83 3.19 8.29
C ALA A 50 4.33 2.28 9.43
N THR A 51 3.69 1.18 9.08
CA THR A 51 3.00 0.28 10.01
C THR A 51 3.43 -1.15 9.72
N GLU A 52 3.67 -1.94 10.75
CA GLU A 52 4.00 -3.36 10.61
C GLU A 52 3.06 -4.19 11.47
N ALA A 53 2.41 -5.20 10.89
CA ALA A 53 1.62 -6.19 11.61
C ALA A 53 2.43 -7.46 11.81
N HIS A 54 2.36 -8.09 12.98
CA HIS A 54 3.08 -9.34 13.27
C HIS A 54 2.16 -10.54 13.51
N ASP A 55 0.86 -10.31 13.43
CA ASP A 55 -0.21 -11.30 13.49
C ASP A 55 -1.30 -10.90 12.47
N ASP A 56 -2.39 -11.67 12.44
CA ASP A 56 -3.51 -11.46 11.52
C ASP A 56 -4.70 -10.75 12.20
N ASP A 57 -4.45 -9.97 13.26
CA ASP A 57 -5.50 -9.24 14.01
C ASP A 57 -6.03 -8.01 13.27
N GLY A 58 -5.48 -7.66 12.10
CA GLY A 58 -5.97 -6.53 11.31
C GLY A 58 -5.83 -5.18 12.01
N LEU A 59 -4.87 -5.04 12.93
CA LEU A 59 -4.65 -3.81 13.69
C LEU A 59 -4.40 -2.57 12.81
N PRO A 60 -3.63 -2.64 11.70
CA PRO A 60 -3.46 -1.49 10.81
C PRO A 60 -4.80 -1.02 10.22
N HIS A 61 -5.58 -1.95 9.64
CA HIS A 61 -6.87 -1.64 9.00
C HIS A 61 -7.94 -1.20 10.00
N THR A 62 -8.00 -1.88 11.15
CA THR A 62 -8.89 -1.49 12.24
C THR A 62 -8.60 -0.07 12.74
N LEU A 63 -7.33 0.28 12.90
CA LEU A 63 -6.94 1.61 13.36
C LEU A 63 -7.25 2.67 12.30
N GLU A 64 -7.07 2.35 11.02
CA GLU A 64 -7.45 3.22 9.90
C GLU A 64 -8.93 3.64 9.97
N HIS A 65 -9.85 2.73 10.24
CA HIS A 65 -11.25 3.09 10.46
C HIS A 65 -11.45 3.92 11.74
N LEU A 66 -10.80 3.54 12.83
CA LEU A 66 -11.06 4.12 14.14
C LEU A 66 -10.53 5.55 14.30
N VAL A 67 -9.52 5.97 13.54
CA VAL A 67 -9.06 7.37 13.58
C VAL A 67 -10.11 8.34 13.03
N PHE A 68 -11.01 7.90 12.14
CA PHE A 68 -12.12 8.72 11.63
C PHE A 68 -13.26 8.90 12.64
N MET A 69 -13.25 8.15 13.74
CA MET A 69 -14.30 8.18 14.76
C MET A 69 -14.15 9.35 15.75
N GLY A 70 -13.11 10.16 15.59
CA GLY A 70 -12.89 11.41 16.31
C GLY A 70 -11.48 11.51 16.91
N SER A 71 -11.12 12.73 17.28
CA SER A 71 -9.85 13.07 17.94
C SER A 71 -10.09 13.85 19.23
N GLU A 72 -9.05 14.04 20.03
CA GLU A 72 -9.17 14.79 21.29
C GLU A 72 -9.69 16.22 21.07
N LYS A 73 -9.29 16.92 20.00
CA LYS A 73 -9.83 18.26 19.69
C LYS A 73 -11.18 18.20 18.97
N TYR A 74 -11.45 17.13 18.23
CA TYR A 74 -12.65 16.95 17.43
C TYR A 74 -13.32 15.60 17.76
N PRO A 75 -13.93 15.45 18.95
CA PRO A 75 -14.25 14.14 19.54
C PRO A 75 -15.51 13.46 18.98
N TYR A 76 -16.09 14.00 17.91
CA TYR A 76 -17.35 13.53 17.36
C TYR A 76 -17.15 12.91 15.97
N LYS A 77 -17.72 11.72 15.76
CA LYS A 77 -17.76 11.03 14.47
C LYS A 77 -18.27 11.96 13.36
N GLY A 78 -17.60 11.92 12.20
CA GLY A 78 -17.99 12.66 11.00
C GLY A 78 -17.64 14.15 11.01
N VAL A 79 -17.02 14.68 12.06
CA VAL A 79 -16.55 16.08 12.07
C VAL A 79 -15.47 16.31 11.02
N LEU A 80 -14.53 15.37 10.85
CA LEU A 80 -13.48 15.49 9.82
C LEU A 80 -14.10 15.61 8.42
N ASP A 81 -15.06 14.75 8.08
CA ASP A 81 -15.75 14.79 6.78
C ASP A 81 -16.57 16.08 6.60
N LEU A 82 -17.24 16.54 7.66
CA LEU A 82 -17.98 17.81 7.61
C LEU A 82 -17.04 18.99 7.31
N VAL A 83 -15.87 19.01 7.93
CA VAL A 83 -14.86 20.06 7.69
C VAL A 83 -14.25 19.91 6.31
N ALA A 84 -13.94 18.69 5.86
CA ALA A 84 -13.43 18.42 4.53
C ALA A 84 -14.39 18.95 3.45
N ASN A 85 -15.69 18.68 3.57
CA ASN A 85 -16.73 19.21 2.68
C ASN A 85 -16.75 20.75 2.67
N ARG A 86 -16.60 21.41 3.83
CA ARG A 86 -16.51 22.88 3.92
C ARG A 86 -15.22 23.45 3.34
N CYS A 87 -14.16 22.66 3.29
CA CYS A 87 -12.88 23.01 2.69
C CYS A 87 -12.84 22.69 1.18
N LEU A 88 -13.99 22.39 0.56
CA LEU A 88 -14.10 21.98 -0.85
C LEU A 88 -13.19 20.77 -1.16
N ALA A 89 -13.08 19.86 -0.19
CA ALA A 89 -12.38 18.61 -0.38
C ALA A 89 -13.25 17.61 -1.15
N GLN A 90 -12.61 16.73 -1.92
CA GLN A 90 -13.26 15.55 -2.50
C GLN A 90 -13.39 14.43 -1.44
N GLY A 91 -13.96 14.78 -0.28
CA GLY A 91 -14.03 13.90 0.89
C GLY A 91 -12.69 13.65 1.57
N THR A 92 -12.70 12.67 2.48
CA THR A 92 -11.51 12.05 3.06
C THR A 92 -11.51 10.58 2.68
N ASN A 93 -10.33 9.97 2.59
CA ASN A 93 -10.19 8.55 2.30
C ASN A 93 -8.91 8.02 2.90
N ALA A 94 -8.77 6.71 3.00
CA ALA A 94 -7.54 6.05 3.42
C ALA A 94 -7.40 4.69 2.75
N TRP A 95 -6.21 4.12 2.85
CA TRP A 95 -6.01 2.71 2.61
C TRP A 95 -4.94 2.18 3.54
N THR A 96 -5.03 0.87 3.79
CA THR A 96 -4.06 0.11 4.54
C THR A 96 -3.36 -0.84 3.58
N ASP A 97 -2.05 -0.66 3.44
CA ASP A 97 -1.16 -1.60 2.75
C ASP A 97 -0.38 -2.44 3.79
N THR A 98 0.47 -3.32 3.31
CA THR A 98 1.26 -4.22 4.14
C THR A 98 2.27 -3.47 5.00
N ASP A 99 2.87 -2.40 4.46
CA ASP A 99 3.98 -1.67 5.08
C ASP A 99 3.64 -0.27 5.59
N HIS A 100 2.45 0.23 5.26
CA HIS A 100 1.98 1.54 5.66
C HIS A 100 0.46 1.66 5.67
N THR A 101 -0.04 2.62 6.44
CA THR A 101 -1.38 3.17 6.29
C THR A 101 -1.27 4.58 5.73
N CYS A 102 -2.04 4.89 4.68
CA CYS A 102 -2.06 6.21 4.06
C CYS A 102 -3.44 6.83 4.14
N TYR A 103 -3.49 8.08 4.59
CA TYR A 103 -4.70 8.89 4.64
C TYR A 103 -4.63 10.01 3.62
N THR A 104 -5.71 10.24 2.90
CA THR A 104 -5.74 11.17 1.78
C THR A 104 -6.78 12.25 1.92
N MET A 105 -6.39 13.44 1.44
CA MET A 105 -7.28 14.56 1.26
C MET A 105 -6.92 15.29 -0.03
N SER A 106 -7.90 15.84 -0.72
CA SER A 106 -7.69 16.62 -1.94
C SER A 106 -8.66 17.78 -1.95
N THR A 107 -8.17 19.01 -2.08
CA THR A 107 -8.99 20.24 -2.06
C THR A 107 -8.79 21.09 -3.31
N ALA A 108 -9.80 21.90 -3.64
CA ALA A 108 -9.62 23.00 -4.59
C ALA A 108 -8.88 24.17 -3.94
N GLY A 109 -7.67 24.44 -4.44
CA GLY A 109 -6.75 25.46 -3.90
C GLY A 109 -6.11 25.07 -2.56
N ASP A 110 -5.19 25.92 -2.09
CA ASP A 110 -4.41 25.73 -0.86
C ASP A 110 -5.18 26.11 0.42
N GLU A 111 -6.13 27.04 0.35
CA GLU A 111 -6.81 27.56 1.54
C GLU A 111 -7.58 26.47 2.31
N GLY A 112 -8.35 25.63 1.61
CA GLY A 112 -9.05 24.50 2.21
C GLY A 112 -8.08 23.46 2.76
N PHE A 113 -7.03 23.16 1.99
CA PHE A 113 -5.98 22.21 2.38
C PHE A 113 -5.32 22.60 3.70
N LEU A 114 -4.87 23.86 3.80
CA LEU A 114 -4.15 24.39 4.95
C LEU A 114 -5.03 24.41 6.23
N LYS A 115 -6.36 24.54 6.09
CA LYS A 115 -7.29 24.46 7.23
C LYS A 115 -7.55 23.01 7.65
N LEU A 116 -7.65 22.10 6.70
CA LEU A 116 -7.99 20.70 6.95
C LEU A 116 -6.78 19.91 7.49
N LEU A 117 -5.58 20.18 6.98
CA LEU A 117 -4.35 19.45 7.33
C LEU A 117 -4.11 19.29 8.85
N PRO A 118 -4.09 20.35 9.67
CA PRO A 118 -3.84 20.20 11.11
C PRO A 118 -4.96 19.43 11.83
N ILE A 119 -6.20 19.47 11.32
CA ILE A 119 -7.33 18.72 11.88
C ILE A 119 -7.18 17.24 11.59
N TYR A 120 -6.75 16.90 10.37
CA TYR A 120 -6.49 15.53 9.96
C TYR A 120 -5.34 14.92 10.78
N ILE A 121 -4.24 15.65 10.97
CA ILE A 121 -3.12 15.19 11.81
C ILE A 121 -3.55 14.99 13.27
N ASP A 122 -4.51 15.78 13.78
CA ASP A 122 -5.07 15.55 15.12
C ASP A 122 -5.80 14.20 15.22
N HIS A 123 -6.51 13.79 14.16
CA HIS A 123 -7.15 12.46 14.08
C HIS A 123 -6.12 11.33 14.02
N LEU A 124 -4.99 11.53 13.35
CA LEU A 124 -3.95 10.51 13.28
C LEU A 124 -3.18 10.38 14.60
N LEU A 125 -2.76 11.51 15.20
CA LEU A 125 -1.86 11.48 16.35
C LEU A 125 -2.60 11.43 17.69
N TYR A 126 -3.84 11.92 17.77
CA TYR A 126 -4.62 11.99 19.00
C TYR A 126 -6.07 11.48 18.81
N PRO A 127 -6.30 10.27 18.26
CA PRO A 127 -7.63 9.70 18.12
C PRO A 127 -8.25 9.33 19.48
N VAL A 128 -9.57 9.34 19.57
CA VAL A 128 -10.28 8.99 20.82
C VAL A 128 -10.32 7.48 21.12
N LEU A 129 -10.31 6.64 20.08
CA LEU A 129 -10.33 5.17 20.14
C LEU A 129 -11.28 4.60 21.21
N THR A 130 -12.55 5.03 21.17
CA THR A 130 -13.57 4.62 22.16
C THR A 130 -13.99 3.16 21.98
N GLY A 131 -14.37 2.49 23.07
CA GLY A 131 -14.90 1.11 22.99
C GLY A 131 -16.18 1.01 22.16
N SER A 132 -17.04 2.04 22.19
CA SER A 132 -18.24 2.09 21.35
C SER A 132 -17.90 2.17 19.86
N ALA A 133 -16.88 2.95 19.48
CA ALA A 133 -16.42 3.01 18.10
C ALA A 133 -15.84 1.68 17.64
N PHE A 134 -15.05 1.01 18.49
CA PHE A 134 -14.52 -0.32 18.23
C PHE A 134 -15.64 -1.33 17.93
N VAL A 135 -16.68 -1.39 18.76
CA VAL A 135 -17.81 -2.31 18.58
C VAL A 135 -18.56 -2.05 17.26
N THR A 136 -18.72 -0.79 16.85
CA THR A 136 -19.43 -0.47 15.60
C THR A 136 -18.59 -0.68 14.34
N GLU A 137 -17.31 -0.31 14.39
CA GLU A 137 -16.45 -0.32 13.20
C GLU A 137 -15.75 -1.68 13.01
N VAL A 138 -15.39 -2.37 14.08
CA VAL A 138 -14.52 -3.56 14.00
C VAL A 138 -15.32 -4.84 14.00
N HIS A 139 -15.88 -5.20 15.16
CA HIS A 139 -16.64 -6.43 15.33
C HIS A 139 -17.67 -6.31 16.46
N SER A 140 -18.86 -6.83 16.20
CA SER A 140 -19.92 -7.05 17.18
C SER A 140 -20.84 -8.18 16.74
N ILE A 141 -21.78 -8.56 17.60
CA ILE A 141 -22.90 -9.45 17.24
C ILE A 141 -24.17 -8.60 17.20
N ASN A 142 -24.87 -8.62 16.08
CA ASN A 142 -26.10 -7.85 15.89
C ASN A 142 -27.29 -8.46 16.66
N GLY A 143 -28.46 -7.82 16.61
CA GLY A 143 -29.67 -8.28 17.30
C GLY A 143 -30.21 -9.63 16.83
N GLU A 144 -29.77 -10.11 15.67
CA GLU A 144 -30.16 -11.39 15.06
C GLU A 144 -29.16 -12.52 15.38
N GLY A 145 -28.05 -12.19 16.06
CA GLY A 145 -27.01 -13.16 16.43
C GLY A 145 -25.92 -13.35 15.38
N GLU A 146 -25.84 -12.47 14.39
CA GLU A 146 -24.86 -12.53 13.30
C GLU A 146 -23.66 -11.63 13.57
N ASP A 147 -22.50 -12.01 13.03
CA ASP A 147 -21.30 -11.19 13.06
C ASP A 147 -21.52 -9.89 12.25
N ALA A 148 -21.16 -8.76 12.84
CA ALA A 148 -21.33 -7.42 12.28
C ALA A 148 -20.11 -6.55 12.58
N GLY A 149 -20.05 -5.36 11.98
CA GLY A 149 -18.92 -4.43 12.04
C GLY A 149 -18.39 -4.15 10.65
N VAL A 150 -17.99 -2.92 10.38
CA VAL A 150 -17.58 -2.49 9.03
C VAL A 150 -16.38 -3.29 8.54
N VAL A 151 -15.30 -3.33 9.34
CA VAL A 151 -14.07 -4.07 9.03
C VAL A 151 -14.33 -5.57 8.89
N TYR A 152 -15.11 -6.16 9.81
CA TYR A 152 -15.46 -7.59 9.72
C TYR A 152 -16.24 -7.91 8.44
N SER A 153 -17.24 -7.11 8.08
CA SER A 153 -18.04 -7.31 6.87
C SER A 153 -17.22 -7.14 5.58
N GLU A 154 -16.25 -6.23 5.56
CA GLU A 154 -15.32 -6.09 4.44
C GLU A 154 -14.45 -7.34 4.27
N MET A 155 -13.88 -7.85 5.36
CA MET A 155 -13.06 -9.07 5.34
C MET A 155 -13.87 -10.32 5.03
N GLN A 156 -15.14 -10.39 5.47
CA GLN A 156 -16.04 -11.49 5.12
C GLN A 156 -16.26 -11.64 3.61
N THR A 157 -16.20 -10.54 2.87
CA THR A 157 -16.34 -10.55 1.40
C THR A 157 -15.04 -10.98 0.70
N ARG A 158 -13.88 -10.84 1.35
CA ARG A 158 -12.56 -11.03 0.73
C ARG A 158 -11.84 -12.32 1.14
N GLU A 159 -11.87 -12.68 2.42
CA GLU A 159 -10.97 -13.70 3.00
C GLU A 159 -11.08 -15.06 2.32
N ASN A 160 -12.29 -15.44 1.90
CA ASN A 160 -12.58 -16.76 1.36
C ASN A 160 -12.43 -16.89 -0.16
N SER A 161 -12.03 -15.83 -0.87
CA SER A 161 -11.78 -15.96 -2.31
C SER A 161 -10.51 -16.78 -2.57
N GLY A 162 -10.48 -17.50 -3.70
CA GLY A 162 -9.29 -18.25 -4.11
C GLY A 162 -8.07 -17.34 -4.28
N GLU A 163 -8.28 -16.13 -4.81
CA GLU A 163 -7.22 -15.12 -4.96
C GLU A 163 -6.63 -14.72 -3.61
N SER A 164 -7.45 -14.37 -2.62
CA SER A 164 -6.98 -13.98 -1.28
C SER A 164 -6.24 -15.11 -0.58
N LEU A 165 -6.78 -16.33 -0.60
CA LEU A 165 -6.18 -17.49 0.07
C LEU A 165 -4.86 -17.91 -0.58
N CYS A 166 -4.78 -17.89 -1.91
CA CYS A 166 -3.54 -18.18 -2.64
C CYS A 166 -2.51 -17.07 -2.45
N HIS A 167 -2.92 -15.80 -2.49
CA HIS A 167 -2.04 -14.65 -2.25
C HIS A 167 -1.46 -14.67 -0.84
N LEU A 168 -2.27 -14.90 0.20
CA LEU A 168 -1.81 -15.00 1.58
C LEU A 168 -0.87 -16.20 1.78
N SER A 169 -1.20 -17.35 1.19
CA SER A 169 -0.33 -18.54 1.16
C SER A 169 1.03 -18.26 0.50
N MET A 170 1.03 -17.52 -0.61
CA MET A 170 2.23 -17.07 -1.30
C MET A 170 3.07 -16.14 -0.41
N LEU A 171 2.48 -15.10 0.17
CA LEU A 171 3.18 -14.15 1.04
C LEU A 171 3.82 -14.86 2.26
N ARG A 172 3.08 -15.78 2.90
CA ARG A 172 3.59 -16.57 4.02
C ARG A 172 4.78 -17.45 3.66
N SER A 173 4.84 -17.93 2.43
CA SER A 173 5.98 -18.70 1.91
C SER A 173 7.15 -17.81 1.51
N MET A 174 6.84 -16.63 0.95
CA MET A 174 7.82 -15.68 0.44
C MET A 174 8.55 -14.95 1.57
N TYR A 175 7.88 -14.64 2.69
CA TYR A 175 8.43 -13.84 3.79
C TYR A 175 8.56 -14.68 5.09
N PRO A 176 9.54 -15.60 5.20
CA PRO A 176 9.72 -16.44 6.38
C PRO A 176 10.25 -15.65 7.59
N GLY A 177 10.23 -16.29 8.77
CA GLY A 177 10.74 -15.70 10.01
C GLY A 177 9.78 -14.69 10.64
N HIS A 178 10.32 -13.76 11.44
CA HIS A 178 9.54 -12.67 12.05
C HIS A 178 9.55 -11.48 11.11
N CYS A 179 8.51 -11.36 10.29
CA CYS A 179 8.38 -10.37 9.24
C CYS A 179 6.89 -10.08 9.03
N GLY A 180 6.49 -8.80 8.98
CA GLY A 180 5.08 -8.45 8.81
C GLY A 180 4.54 -8.60 7.39
N TYR A 181 5.39 -8.77 6.37
CA TYR A 181 4.96 -8.91 4.97
C TYR A 181 4.10 -10.16 4.68
N LYS A 182 3.91 -11.04 5.66
CA LYS A 182 3.11 -12.27 5.57
C LYS A 182 1.79 -12.22 6.33
N SER A 183 1.55 -11.12 7.04
CA SER A 183 0.35 -10.93 7.85
C SER A 183 -0.80 -10.43 7.00
N GLU A 184 -2.02 -10.85 7.33
CA GLU A 184 -3.24 -10.28 6.77
C GLU A 184 -3.55 -8.95 7.48
N THR A 185 -3.15 -7.82 6.87
CA THR A 185 -3.30 -6.48 7.47
C THR A 185 -4.76 -6.02 7.55
N GLY A 186 -5.65 -6.59 6.74
CA GLY A 186 -7.09 -6.40 6.84
C GLY A 186 -7.71 -7.07 8.07
N GLY A 187 -7.06 -8.13 8.57
CA GLY A 187 -7.48 -8.97 9.67
C GLY A 187 -8.25 -10.21 9.22
N LEU A 188 -7.83 -11.39 9.65
CA LEU A 188 -8.63 -12.60 9.44
C LEU A 188 -9.90 -12.52 10.31
N MET A 189 -11.05 -12.90 9.76
CA MET A 189 -12.35 -12.91 10.44
C MET A 189 -12.27 -13.58 11.81
N LYS A 190 -11.56 -14.71 11.90
CA LYS A 190 -11.36 -15.41 13.18
C LYS A 190 -10.65 -14.50 14.20
N ASN A 191 -9.60 -13.82 13.80
CA ASN A 191 -8.83 -12.94 14.66
C ASN A 191 -9.61 -11.68 15.04
N LEU A 192 -10.33 -11.07 14.08
CA LEU A 192 -11.22 -9.93 14.34
C LEU A 192 -12.27 -10.28 15.40
N ARG A 193 -12.78 -11.51 15.41
CA ARG A 193 -13.76 -12.01 16.37
C ARG A 193 -13.17 -12.38 17.74
N GLU A 194 -11.98 -12.99 17.77
CA GLU A 194 -11.48 -13.70 18.96
C GLU A 194 -10.27 -13.04 19.64
N SER A 195 -9.39 -12.36 18.91
CA SER A 195 -8.10 -11.87 19.42
C SER A 195 -7.94 -10.35 19.35
N THR A 196 -8.64 -9.70 18.43
CA THR A 196 -8.58 -8.25 18.21
C THR A 196 -9.32 -7.54 19.32
N THR A 197 -8.65 -6.58 19.97
CA THR A 197 -9.20 -5.81 21.09
C THR A 197 -8.84 -4.35 20.96
N ASN A 198 -9.67 -3.46 21.53
CA ASN A 198 -9.39 -2.03 21.51
C ASN A 198 -8.09 -1.68 22.29
N GLU A 199 -7.72 -2.48 23.28
CA GLU A 199 -6.44 -2.37 23.97
C GLU A 199 -5.25 -2.62 23.03
N LYS A 200 -5.32 -3.64 22.18
CA LYS A 200 -4.30 -3.89 21.15
C LYS A 200 -4.26 -2.76 20.13
N VAL A 201 -5.41 -2.25 19.69
CA VAL A 201 -5.49 -1.10 18.76
C VAL A 201 -4.81 0.13 19.36
N ARG A 202 -5.06 0.44 20.64
CA ARG A 202 -4.42 1.57 21.34
C ARG A 202 -2.91 1.36 21.51
N ALA A 203 -2.47 0.14 21.80
CA ALA A 203 -1.05 -0.19 21.86
C ALA A 203 -0.38 -0.01 20.49
N TYR A 204 -1.03 -0.50 19.43
CA TYR A 204 -0.58 -0.36 18.05
C TYR A 204 -0.48 1.11 17.62
N HIS A 205 -1.50 1.92 17.95
CA HIS A 205 -1.47 3.37 17.73
C HIS A 205 -0.29 4.02 18.44
N LYS A 206 -0.09 3.74 19.73
CA LYS A 206 1.03 4.28 20.51
C LYS A 206 2.40 3.90 19.92
N GLU A 207 2.51 2.70 19.35
CA GLU A 207 3.74 2.21 18.76
C GLU A 207 4.08 2.89 17.42
N PHE A 208 3.11 2.97 16.51
CA PHE A 208 3.35 3.38 15.12
C PHE A 208 2.92 4.81 14.77
N TYR A 209 1.86 5.35 15.39
CA TYR A 209 1.28 6.67 15.04
C TYR A 209 2.01 7.80 15.78
N ARG A 210 3.30 7.88 15.49
CA ARG A 210 4.24 8.82 16.08
C ARG A 210 4.59 9.91 15.08
N PRO A 211 4.82 11.16 15.51
CA PRO A 211 5.09 12.25 14.58
C PRO A 211 6.36 12.02 13.76
N GLU A 212 7.42 11.45 14.34
CA GLU A 212 8.64 11.09 13.61
C GLU A 212 8.47 9.93 12.60
N ASN A 213 7.35 9.20 12.65
CA ASN A 213 6.99 8.16 11.70
C ASN A 213 6.00 8.64 10.63
N LEU A 214 5.40 9.81 10.82
CA LEU A 214 4.43 10.42 9.91
C LEU A 214 5.16 11.19 8.80
N CYS A 215 4.85 10.84 7.56
CA CYS A 215 5.29 11.54 6.36
C CYS A 215 4.07 12.12 5.64
N VAL A 216 4.00 13.46 5.54
CA VAL A 216 2.96 14.15 4.79
C VAL A 216 3.52 14.52 3.42
N ILE A 217 2.96 13.94 2.36
CA ILE A 217 3.31 14.24 0.99
C ILE A 217 2.21 15.12 0.39
N ILE A 218 2.57 16.28 -0.14
CA ILE A 218 1.66 17.28 -0.68
C ILE A 218 1.99 17.47 -2.15
N VAL A 219 0.98 17.40 -3.02
CA VAL A 219 1.14 17.56 -4.47
C VAL A 219 0.19 18.64 -4.97
N GLY A 220 0.74 19.70 -5.54
CA GLY A 220 -0.03 20.81 -6.10
C GLY A 220 0.61 22.18 -5.89
N GLN A 221 -0.10 23.23 -6.30
CA GLN A 221 0.36 24.61 -6.14
C GLN A 221 0.15 25.08 -4.69
N ILE A 222 1.16 24.90 -3.85
CA ILE A 222 1.13 25.30 -2.44
C ILE A 222 2.48 25.83 -1.97
N ASN A 223 2.47 26.85 -1.12
CA ASN A 223 3.68 27.43 -0.54
C ASN A 223 4.08 26.71 0.75
N ALA A 224 5.34 26.27 0.84
CA ALA A 224 5.87 25.54 2.00
C ALA A 224 5.72 26.31 3.33
N GLU A 225 6.00 27.62 3.34
CA GLU A 225 5.90 28.42 4.57
C GLU A 225 4.46 28.48 5.10
N LYS A 226 3.45 28.57 4.21
CA LYS A 226 2.05 28.50 4.62
C LYS A 226 1.70 27.15 5.26
N VAL A 227 2.26 26.05 4.74
CA VAL A 227 2.09 24.71 5.33
C VAL A 227 2.69 24.69 6.73
N PHE A 228 3.89 25.22 6.91
CA PHE A 228 4.55 25.27 8.22
C PHE A 228 3.78 26.14 9.21
N GLU A 229 3.26 27.29 8.78
CA GLU A 229 2.39 28.15 9.59
C GLU A 229 1.11 27.44 10.02
N ALA A 230 0.47 26.69 9.12
CA ALA A 230 -0.73 25.91 9.42
C ALA A 230 -0.45 24.75 10.41
N LEU A 231 0.76 24.20 10.38
CA LEU A 231 1.18 23.09 11.25
C LEU A 231 1.76 23.53 12.60
N GLU A 232 2.10 24.82 12.78
CA GLU A 232 2.70 25.31 14.03
C GLU A 232 1.88 24.95 15.29
N PRO A 233 0.53 25.02 15.32
CA PRO A 233 -0.25 24.59 16.49
C PRO A 233 -0.17 23.09 16.79
N VAL A 234 0.08 22.26 15.76
CA VAL A 234 0.28 20.81 15.91
C VAL A 234 1.68 20.54 16.44
N GLU A 235 2.69 21.23 15.91
CA GLU A 235 4.08 21.17 16.36
C GLU A 235 4.22 21.60 17.83
N GLU A 236 3.56 22.68 18.24
CA GLU A 236 3.55 23.14 19.64
C GLU A 236 2.90 22.10 20.56
N ARG A 237 1.81 21.45 20.13
CA ARG A 237 1.16 20.40 20.89
C ARG A 237 2.09 19.20 21.08
N ILE A 238 2.72 18.73 20.00
CA ILE A 238 3.66 17.60 20.03
C ILE A 238 4.87 17.93 20.92
N ALA A 239 5.43 19.13 20.83
CA ALA A 239 6.59 19.53 21.62
C ALA A 239 6.30 19.61 23.12
N ASN A 240 5.05 19.83 23.52
CA ASN A 240 4.61 19.85 24.92
C ASN A 240 4.27 18.46 25.46
N ASP A 241 4.24 17.43 24.61
CA ASP A 241 4.04 16.05 25.04
C ASP A 241 5.36 15.47 25.58
N SER A 242 5.39 15.17 26.88
CA SER A 242 6.62 14.83 27.62
C SER A 242 7.06 13.36 27.48
N GLU A 243 6.30 12.50 26.81
CA GLU A 243 6.53 11.05 26.79
C GLU A 243 7.14 10.51 25.47
N ARG A 244 8.12 11.19 24.89
CA ARG A 244 8.81 10.66 23.69
C ARG A 244 9.87 9.63 24.08
N THR A 245 9.57 8.36 23.83
CA THR A 245 10.54 7.26 23.92
C THR A 245 11.40 7.19 22.66
N PRO A 246 12.51 6.44 22.62
CA PRO A 246 13.17 6.13 21.35
C PRO A 246 12.21 5.43 20.39
N PHE A 247 12.28 5.78 19.10
CA PHE A 247 11.51 5.13 18.03
C PHE A 247 12.46 4.40 17.09
N VAL A 248 12.12 3.17 16.74
CA VAL A 248 12.73 2.45 15.63
C VAL A 248 11.65 2.32 14.57
N ARG A 249 11.90 2.92 13.40
CA ARG A 249 10.97 2.81 12.27
C ARG A 249 10.86 1.33 11.86
N PRO A 250 9.67 0.81 11.49
CA PRO A 250 9.55 -0.55 10.98
C PRO A 250 10.28 -0.74 9.65
N TRP A 251 10.35 -2.00 9.19
CA TRP A 251 10.92 -2.38 7.90
C TRP A 251 12.42 -2.07 7.72
N GLN A 252 13.16 -2.01 8.83
CA GLN A 252 14.62 -1.82 8.83
C GLN A 252 15.40 -3.13 8.96
N THR A 253 14.70 -4.24 9.25
CA THR A 253 15.30 -5.55 9.42
C THR A 253 15.22 -6.33 8.10
N PRO A 254 16.34 -6.88 7.60
CA PRO A 254 16.33 -7.71 6.40
C PRO A 254 15.45 -8.95 6.57
N VAL A 255 14.76 -9.34 5.49
CA VAL A 255 13.99 -10.58 5.48
C VAL A 255 14.94 -11.77 5.29
N PRO A 256 14.78 -12.89 6.01
CA PRO A 256 15.59 -14.07 5.79
C PRO A 256 15.50 -14.59 4.34
N PRO A 257 16.57 -15.19 3.79
CA PRO A 257 16.54 -15.76 2.45
C PRO A 257 15.58 -16.95 2.37
N LEU A 258 15.07 -17.22 1.17
CA LEU A 258 14.27 -18.40 0.90
C LEU A 258 15.14 -19.66 0.96
N PRO A 259 14.75 -20.70 1.72
CA PRO A 259 15.56 -21.90 1.87
C PRO A 259 15.49 -22.81 0.62
N GLU A 260 14.32 -22.91 0.00
CA GLU A 260 14.05 -23.77 -1.14
C GLU A 260 12.81 -23.30 -1.92
N SER A 261 12.61 -23.86 -3.11
CA SER A 261 11.37 -23.69 -3.86
C SER A 261 10.28 -24.62 -3.32
N VAL A 262 9.09 -24.07 -3.07
CA VAL A 262 7.95 -24.80 -2.53
C VAL A 262 6.79 -24.78 -3.52
N THR A 263 6.04 -25.87 -3.61
CA THR A 263 4.73 -25.92 -4.28
C THR A 263 3.67 -26.16 -3.22
N LEU A 264 2.68 -25.28 -3.18
CA LEU A 264 1.55 -25.37 -2.25
C LEU A 264 0.27 -25.61 -3.03
N GLU A 265 -0.59 -26.46 -2.48
CA GLU A 265 -1.97 -26.64 -2.93
C GLU A 265 -2.88 -25.94 -1.93
N VAL A 266 -3.68 -24.99 -2.42
CA VAL A 266 -4.58 -24.18 -1.60
C VAL A 266 -6.01 -24.46 -2.03
N ASN A 267 -6.79 -25.01 -1.11
CA ASN A 267 -8.21 -25.23 -1.32
C ASN A 267 -8.99 -23.99 -0.90
N TYR A 268 -9.96 -23.59 -1.72
CA TYR A 268 -10.85 -22.47 -1.45
C TYR A 268 -12.30 -22.82 -1.84
N PRO A 269 -13.31 -22.19 -1.21
CA PRO A 269 -14.69 -22.40 -1.59
C PRO A 269 -14.97 -21.83 -3.00
N SER A 270 -15.62 -22.62 -3.84
CA SER A 270 -16.00 -22.23 -5.20
C SER A 270 -17.31 -22.92 -5.57
N ASP A 271 -18.15 -22.23 -6.34
CA ASP A 271 -19.37 -22.81 -6.93
C ASP A 271 -19.05 -23.75 -8.11
N GLU A 272 -17.84 -23.63 -8.67
CA GLU A 272 -17.32 -24.45 -9.77
C GLU A 272 -16.04 -25.18 -9.34
N ASP A 273 -15.90 -26.45 -9.73
CA ASP A 273 -14.75 -27.30 -9.40
C ASP A 273 -13.89 -27.69 -10.61
N GLU A 274 -14.16 -27.09 -11.78
CA GLU A 274 -13.45 -27.40 -13.03
C GLU A 274 -12.20 -26.54 -13.24
N HIS A 275 -12.16 -25.34 -12.66
CA HIS A 275 -11.11 -24.34 -12.86
C HIS A 275 -10.54 -23.84 -11.54
N GLY A 276 -9.24 -23.56 -11.55
CA GLY A 276 -8.46 -22.99 -10.47
C GLY A 276 -7.63 -21.79 -10.93
N LEU A 277 -6.66 -21.43 -10.11
CA LEU A 277 -5.66 -20.42 -10.42
C LEU A 277 -4.27 -20.90 -9.99
N VAL A 278 -3.23 -20.36 -10.63
CA VAL A 278 -1.84 -20.64 -10.26
C VAL A 278 -1.11 -19.33 -10.03
N ILE A 279 -0.40 -19.25 -8.90
CA ILE A 279 0.54 -18.18 -8.59
C ILE A 279 1.96 -18.74 -8.63
N ALA A 280 2.81 -18.16 -9.48
CA ALA A 280 4.24 -18.46 -9.52
C ALA A 280 5.02 -17.24 -9.09
N ALA A 281 5.78 -17.33 -8.00
CA ALA A 281 6.38 -16.17 -7.33
C ALA A 281 7.87 -16.36 -7.04
N TRP A 282 8.60 -15.25 -7.05
CA TRP A 282 10.04 -15.16 -6.80
C TRP A 282 10.35 -13.96 -5.90
N ARG A 283 11.41 -14.10 -5.10
CA ARG A 283 12.00 -12.97 -4.41
C ARG A 283 12.78 -12.10 -5.40
N GLY A 284 12.54 -10.80 -5.35
CA GLY A 284 13.18 -9.80 -6.20
C GLY A 284 14.29 -9.02 -5.51
N PRO A 285 14.79 -7.94 -6.16
CA PRO A 285 15.77 -7.03 -5.60
C PRO A 285 15.17 -6.16 -4.47
N LEU A 286 16.03 -5.38 -3.82
CA LEU A 286 15.59 -4.42 -2.81
C LEU A 286 14.76 -3.29 -3.41
N ALA A 287 13.81 -2.74 -2.64
CA ALA A 287 12.93 -1.63 -3.04
C ALA A 287 13.68 -0.37 -3.54
N ASN A 288 14.91 -0.17 -3.06
CA ASN A 288 15.75 0.98 -3.45
C ASN A 288 16.66 0.71 -4.66
N ASP A 289 16.66 -0.51 -5.21
CA ASP A 289 17.35 -0.83 -6.46
C ASP A 289 16.39 -0.65 -7.66
N TYR A 290 16.05 0.63 -7.91
CA TYR A 290 15.13 1.02 -8.97
C TYR A 290 15.55 0.52 -10.35
N SER A 291 16.86 0.43 -10.61
CA SER A 291 17.37 -0.04 -11.90
C SER A 291 17.03 -1.52 -12.12
N GLN A 292 17.23 -2.37 -11.11
CA GLN A 292 16.88 -3.78 -11.22
C GLN A 292 15.36 -4.00 -11.25
N LEU A 293 14.59 -3.29 -10.42
CA LEU A 293 13.12 -3.38 -10.42
C LEU A 293 12.52 -3.02 -11.78
N ILE A 294 12.93 -1.88 -12.35
CA ILE A 294 12.47 -1.45 -13.69
C ILE A 294 12.89 -2.47 -14.76
N SER A 295 14.10 -3.03 -14.66
CA SER A 295 14.56 -4.06 -15.60
C SER A 295 13.70 -5.31 -15.54
N ILE A 296 13.30 -5.75 -14.35
CA ILE A 296 12.39 -6.89 -14.15
C ILE A 296 11.00 -6.58 -14.69
N GLN A 297 10.45 -5.39 -14.42
CA GLN A 297 9.14 -4.99 -14.97
C GLN A 297 9.15 -4.98 -16.50
N ILE A 298 10.20 -4.43 -17.14
CA ILE A 298 10.34 -4.43 -18.61
C ILE A 298 10.46 -5.87 -19.13
N LEU A 299 11.20 -6.73 -18.44
CA LEU A 299 11.29 -8.15 -18.79
C LEU A 299 9.93 -8.85 -18.67
N MET A 300 9.17 -8.59 -17.60
CA MET A 300 7.84 -9.16 -17.42
C MET A 300 6.84 -8.64 -18.46
N ASP A 301 6.87 -7.35 -18.79
CA ASP A 301 6.09 -6.78 -19.90
C ASP A 301 6.44 -7.51 -21.22
N TYR A 302 7.73 -7.73 -21.51
CA TYR A 302 8.14 -8.49 -22.68
C TYR A 302 7.61 -9.92 -22.64
N LEU A 303 7.62 -10.59 -21.50
CA LEU A 303 7.19 -11.98 -21.36
C LEU A 303 5.66 -12.16 -21.38
N THR A 304 4.87 -11.15 -21.00
CA THR A 304 3.44 -11.31 -20.69
C THR A 304 2.46 -10.29 -21.33
N ASP A 305 2.89 -9.17 -21.92
CA ASP A 305 1.96 -8.06 -22.27
C ASP A 305 1.12 -8.29 -23.55
N THR A 306 1.49 -9.23 -24.43
CA THR A 306 0.81 -9.42 -25.73
C THR A 306 0.66 -10.89 -26.10
N SER A 307 -0.23 -11.22 -27.04
CA SER A 307 -0.42 -12.60 -27.54
C SER A 307 0.83 -13.21 -28.18
N VAL A 308 1.74 -12.39 -28.70
CA VAL A 308 3.04 -12.84 -29.24
C VAL A 308 4.15 -12.92 -28.17
N SER A 309 3.88 -12.51 -26.94
CA SER A 309 4.85 -12.60 -25.84
C SER A 309 5.08 -14.07 -25.48
N PRO A 310 6.32 -14.49 -25.15
CA PRO A 310 6.68 -15.89 -24.98
C PRO A 310 5.76 -16.68 -24.05
N LEU A 311 5.41 -16.13 -22.88
CA LEU A 311 4.55 -16.84 -21.94
C LEU A 311 3.10 -16.92 -22.45
N ASN A 312 2.53 -15.84 -22.99
CA ASN A 312 1.18 -15.92 -23.57
C ASN A 312 1.10 -16.88 -24.74
N ARG A 313 2.07 -16.80 -25.67
CA ARG A 313 2.13 -17.68 -26.84
C ARG A 313 2.10 -19.16 -26.46
N GLU A 314 2.77 -19.51 -25.37
CA GLU A 314 3.00 -20.90 -24.96
C GLU A 314 2.00 -21.43 -23.93
N LEU A 315 1.33 -20.57 -23.16
CA LEU A 315 0.41 -20.96 -22.09
C LEU A 315 -1.06 -20.57 -22.36
N VAL A 316 -1.31 -19.53 -23.16
CA VAL A 316 -2.65 -18.95 -23.40
C VAL A 316 -3.08 -19.11 -24.85
N GLU A 317 -2.22 -18.77 -25.82
CA GLU A 317 -2.54 -18.69 -27.24
C GLU A 317 -2.20 -19.99 -27.98
N THR A 318 -2.55 -21.14 -27.38
CA THR A 318 -2.32 -22.48 -27.93
C THR A 318 -3.62 -23.18 -28.27
N GLU A 319 -3.56 -24.28 -29.05
CA GLU A 319 -4.76 -25.08 -29.37
C GLU A 319 -5.39 -25.73 -28.12
N ASP A 320 -4.59 -25.97 -27.08
CA ASP A 320 -5.01 -26.56 -25.81
C ASP A 320 -4.45 -25.75 -24.62
N PRO A 321 -5.03 -24.57 -24.33
CA PRO A 321 -4.46 -23.61 -23.38
C PRO A 321 -4.38 -24.15 -21.95
N LEU A 322 -3.40 -23.67 -21.20
CA LEU A 322 -3.23 -23.97 -19.77
C LEU A 322 -3.98 -22.99 -18.87
N CYS A 323 -4.21 -21.77 -19.34
CA CYS A 323 -4.94 -20.72 -18.63
C CYS A 323 -5.60 -19.77 -19.64
N ASN A 324 -6.61 -19.02 -19.20
CA ASN A 324 -7.29 -18.06 -20.08
C ASN A 324 -6.60 -16.70 -20.11
N GLN A 325 -6.02 -16.31 -18.98
CA GLN A 325 -5.39 -15.02 -18.79
C GLN A 325 -4.20 -15.20 -17.86
N MET A 326 -3.17 -14.40 -18.11
CA MET A 326 -2.04 -14.29 -17.23
C MET A 326 -1.59 -12.83 -17.16
N ASP A 327 -1.18 -12.43 -15.98
CA ASP A 327 -0.59 -11.14 -15.68
C ASP A 327 0.54 -11.31 -14.65
N TYR A 328 1.23 -10.21 -14.36
CA TYR A 328 2.26 -10.19 -13.35
C TYR A 328 2.07 -9.00 -12.41
N THR A 329 2.57 -9.15 -11.19
CA THR A 329 2.62 -8.08 -10.19
C THR A 329 4.00 -8.05 -9.56
N VAL A 330 4.46 -6.83 -9.24
CA VAL A 330 5.67 -6.59 -8.45
C VAL A 330 5.23 -5.92 -7.15
N ILE A 331 5.43 -6.62 -6.03
CA ILE A 331 5.24 -6.07 -4.69
C ILE A 331 6.54 -5.40 -4.28
N GLU A 332 6.51 -4.08 -4.10
CA GLU A 332 7.69 -3.22 -3.84
C GLU A 332 8.06 -3.13 -2.35
N ASN A 333 7.84 -4.22 -1.61
CA ASN A 333 8.34 -4.39 -0.24
C ASN A 333 9.86 -4.21 -0.19
N PHE A 334 10.44 -3.93 0.99
CA PHE A 334 11.88 -3.69 1.16
C PHE A 334 12.74 -4.78 0.47
N GLU A 335 12.33 -6.03 0.61
CA GLU A 335 12.73 -7.15 -0.24
C GLU A 335 11.54 -7.49 -1.15
N SER A 336 11.62 -7.15 -2.44
CA SER A 336 10.46 -7.23 -3.33
C SER A 336 10.01 -8.67 -3.63
N CYS A 337 8.77 -8.82 -4.08
CA CYS A 337 8.25 -10.09 -4.58
C CYS A 337 7.66 -9.90 -5.98
N ILE A 338 8.05 -10.73 -6.93
CA ILE A 338 7.48 -10.73 -8.27
C ILE A 338 6.69 -12.01 -8.44
N TYR A 339 5.44 -11.90 -8.88
CA TYR A 339 4.64 -13.08 -9.16
C TYR A 339 3.85 -12.96 -10.45
N LEU A 340 3.66 -14.11 -11.09
CA LEU A 340 2.72 -14.33 -12.18
C LEU A 340 1.43 -14.87 -11.60
N HIS A 341 0.31 -14.33 -12.07
CA HIS A 341 -1.02 -14.81 -11.79
C HIS A 341 -1.59 -15.42 -13.06
N LEU A 342 -2.01 -16.69 -12.99
CA LEU A 342 -2.64 -17.41 -14.11
C LEU A 342 -4.06 -17.78 -13.72
N SER A 343 -5.03 -17.21 -14.42
CA SER A 343 -6.45 -17.34 -14.12
C SER A 343 -7.13 -18.42 -14.95
N ASN A 344 -8.15 -19.04 -14.36
CA ASN A 344 -9.01 -20.04 -14.99
C ASN A 344 -8.23 -21.23 -15.56
N VAL A 345 -7.30 -21.77 -14.76
CA VAL A 345 -6.52 -22.96 -15.10
C VAL A 345 -7.40 -24.20 -14.89
N PRO A 346 -7.62 -25.06 -15.90
CA PRO A 346 -8.36 -26.30 -15.68
C PRO A 346 -7.70 -27.14 -14.58
N VAL A 347 -8.47 -27.62 -13.59
CA VAL A 347 -7.93 -28.31 -12.40
C VAL A 347 -7.02 -29.49 -12.77
N LYS A 348 -7.37 -30.22 -13.83
CA LYS A 348 -6.60 -31.37 -14.34
C LYS A 348 -5.21 -30.98 -14.86
N LYS A 349 -5.00 -29.71 -15.22
CA LYS A 349 -3.77 -29.17 -15.81
C LYS A 349 -2.93 -28.36 -14.82
N LEU A 350 -3.37 -28.17 -13.56
CA LEU A 350 -2.66 -27.36 -12.57
C LEU A 350 -1.17 -27.75 -12.41
N GLN A 351 -0.88 -29.05 -12.45
CA GLN A 351 0.49 -29.56 -12.29
C GLN A 351 1.36 -29.33 -13.53
N GLU A 352 0.75 -29.24 -14.72
CA GLU A 352 1.45 -29.01 -15.98
C GLU A 352 1.94 -27.57 -16.12
N VAL A 353 1.23 -26.61 -15.50
CA VAL A 353 1.58 -25.19 -15.53
C VAL A 353 3.01 -24.94 -15.09
N LYS A 354 3.44 -25.55 -13.98
CA LYS A 354 4.78 -25.36 -13.43
C LYS A 354 5.85 -25.81 -14.43
N GLU A 355 5.70 -27.00 -15.00
CA GLU A 355 6.66 -27.56 -15.94
C GLU A 355 6.75 -26.68 -17.19
N LYS A 356 5.61 -26.39 -17.83
CA LYS A 356 5.56 -25.58 -19.04
C LYS A 356 6.08 -24.15 -18.83
N LEU A 357 5.72 -23.51 -17.72
CA LEU A 357 6.22 -22.18 -17.36
C LEU A 357 7.74 -22.17 -17.24
N PHE A 358 8.31 -23.10 -16.48
CA PHE A 358 9.76 -23.17 -16.29
C PHE A 358 10.50 -23.56 -17.56
N ASP A 359 9.91 -24.40 -18.42
CA ASP A 359 10.50 -24.75 -19.71
C ASP A 359 10.63 -23.52 -20.61
N VAL A 360 9.59 -22.69 -20.72
CA VAL A 360 9.64 -21.45 -21.52
C VAL A 360 10.70 -20.49 -20.96
N LEU A 361 10.73 -20.30 -19.63
CA LEU A 361 11.70 -19.42 -19.00
C LEU A 361 13.15 -19.93 -19.16
N LYS A 362 13.39 -21.24 -19.01
CA LYS A 362 14.70 -21.85 -19.23
C LYS A 362 15.13 -21.78 -20.68
N ASN A 363 14.22 -22.01 -21.63
CA ASN A 363 14.52 -21.92 -23.05
C ASN A 363 15.11 -20.56 -23.43
N ILE A 364 14.55 -19.49 -22.85
CA ILE A 364 15.05 -18.12 -23.02
C ILE A 364 16.37 -17.91 -22.25
N ALA A 365 16.42 -18.34 -20.97
CA ALA A 365 17.58 -18.13 -20.11
C ALA A 365 18.86 -18.85 -20.61
N ASP A 366 18.69 -20.05 -21.18
CA ASP A 366 19.78 -20.85 -21.75
C ASP A 366 20.19 -20.37 -23.16
N GLY A 367 19.47 -19.40 -23.74
CA GLY A 367 19.74 -18.82 -25.05
C GLY A 367 19.27 -19.67 -26.23
N ASN A 368 18.40 -20.66 -26.01
CA ASN A 368 17.81 -21.47 -27.08
C ASN A 368 16.72 -20.69 -27.86
N GLU A 369 16.02 -19.76 -27.19
CA GLU A 369 15.19 -18.73 -27.81
C GLU A 369 15.78 -17.35 -27.49
N GLU A 370 16.26 -16.66 -28.53
CA GLU A 370 16.83 -15.33 -28.36
C GLU A 370 15.76 -14.29 -28.03
N LEU A 371 16.09 -13.32 -27.17
CA LEU A 371 15.26 -12.14 -26.98
C LEU A 371 15.28 -11.29 -28.25
N ASP A 372 14.11 -11.06 -28.83
CA ASP A 372 13.92 -10.11 -29.91
C ASP A 372 14.17 -8.69 -29.38
N MET A 373 15.35 -8.16 -29.64
CA MET A 373 15.76 -6.85 -29.17
C MET A 373 15.06 -5.69 -29.91
N GLU A 374 14.49 -5.92 -31.09
CA GLU A 374 13.64 -4.91 -31.75
C GLU A 374 12.29 -4.80 -31.03
N ARG A 375 11.71 -5.94 -30.66
CA ARG A 375 10.50 -5.99 -29.82
C ARG A 375 10.76 -5.42 -28.43
N MET A 376 11.89 -5.75 -27.80
CA MET A 376 12.29 -5.20 -26.50
C MET A 376 12.38 -3.67 -26.53
N ARG A 377 12.98 -3.08 -27.58
CA ARG A 377 12.99 -1.62 -27.75
C ARG A 377 11.59 -1.03 -27.85
N THR A 378 10.66 -1.76 -28.48
CA THR A 378 9.25 -1.34 -28.57
C THR A 378 8.56 -1.38 -27.21
N VAL A 379 8.80 -2.42 -26.40
CA VAL A 379 8.30 -2.54 -25.03
C VAL A 379 8.82 -1.39 -24.17
N ILE A 380 10.13 -1.12 -24.18
CA ILE A 380 10.74 0.00 -23.46
C ILE A 380 10.11 1.34 -23.88
N ARG A 381 9.94 1.56 -25.18
CA ARG A 381 9.33 2.78 -25.70
C ARG A 381 7.88 2.92 -25.24
N LYS A 382 7.09 1.84 -25.29
CA LYS A 382 5.69 1.82 -24.82
C LYS A 382 5.63 2.13 -23.32
N LYS A 383 6.46 1.51 -22.50
CA LYS A 383 6.55 1.75 -21.05
C LYS A 383 6.89 3.21 -20.74
N LYS A 384 7.89 3.77 -21.43
CA LYS A 384 8.24 5.20 -21.29
C LYS A 384 7.09 6.12 -21.65
N LEU A 385 6.41 5.87 -22.77
CA LEU A 385 5.25 6.67 -23.20
C LEU A 385 4.09 6.54 -22.21
N TYR A 386 3.84 5.35 -21.68
CA TYR A 386 2.84 5.10 -20.66
C TYR A 386 3.12 5.91 -19.38
N ILE A 387 4.36 5.86 -18.87
CA ILE A 387 4.77 6.63 -17.69
C ILE A 387 4.59 8.14 -17.94
N LEU A 388 5.07 8.66 -19.07
CA LEU A 388 4.91 10.09 -19.41
C LEU A 388 3.44 10.49 -19.54
N SER A 389 2.63 9.68 -20.21
CA SER A 389 1.18 9.90 -20.35
C SER A 389 0.47 9.89 -18.99
N ASN A 390 0.86 9.00 -18.07
CA ASN A 390 0.31 8.99 -16.72
C ASN A 390 0.70 10.24 -15.93
N MET A 391 1.96 10.68 -16.03
CA MET A 391 2.42 11.92 -15.39
C MET A 391 1.65 13.14 -15.92
N GLU A 392 1.34 13.19 -17.22
CA GLU A 392 0.56 14.28 -17.82
C GLU A 392 -0.92 14.25 -17.41
N ASN A 393 -1.55 13.07 -17.43
CA ASN A 393 -2.99 12.94 -17.17
C ASN A 393 -3.33 12.91 -15.68
N ASN A 394 -2.43 12.44 -14.84
CA ASN A 394 -2.61 12.36 -13.40
C ASN A 394 -1.34 12.78 -12.64
N PRO A 395 -0.93 14.06 -12.74
CA PRO A 395 0.29 14.59 -12.09
C PRO A 395 0.22 14.54 -10.55
N ARG A 396 -0.93 14.17 -10.00
CA ARG A 396 -1.19 14.08 -8.56
C ARG A 396 -1.10 12.65 -8.03
N SER A 397 -1.09 11.62 -8.89
CA SER A 397 -0.93 10.23 -8.44
C SER A 397 0.48 10.01 -7.92
N ILE A 398 0.58 9.55 -6.68
CA ILE A 398 1.83 9.04 -6.08
C ILE A 398 1.83 7.50 -6.04
N SER A 399 0.69 6.88 -6.39
CA SER A 399 0.48 5.43 -6.51
C SER A 399 1.36 4.81 -7.58
#